data_AF-A0A1E3JAZ2-F1
#
_entry.id   AF-A0A1E3JAZ2-F1
#
_cell.length_a   1.000
_cell.length_b   1.000
_cell.length_c   1.000
_cell.angle_alpha   90.00
_cell.angle_beta   90.00
_cell.angle_gamma   90.00
#
_symmetry.space_group_name_H-M   'P 1'
#
loop_
_entity.id
_entity.type
_entity.pdbx_description
1 polymer ?
#
loop_
_entity_poly.entity_id
_entity_poly.type
_entity_poly.pdbx_seq_one_letter_code
_entity_poly.pdbx_strand_id
1 'polypeptide(L)'
;MSRLGSLPANLCAHLQNTSRAFHPRTAVPYTSSSLAISSILLRSGLVSNVSLGSPEGPDPKNFEALPVPAKKLWIGLKHRDGQPVLRRMGLVSKSSFRVVVSREELGRLLVGKRARNVPGVGLGEILIVRTAEDKREGRTGVDRYMEGWEAWRAGLGGEVLCRVA
;
A
#
# COMPACT_ATOMS: atom_id res chain seq x y z
N MET A 1 0.87 23.32 -7.84
CA MET A 1 1.53 22.58 -6.74
C MET A 1 0.63 21.41 -6.36
N SER A 2 1.00 20.16 -6.71
CA SER A 2 0.20 18.98 -6.35
C SER A 2 0.16 18.84 -4.83
N ARG A 3 -1.04 18.81 -4.22
CA ARG A 3 -1.19 18.52 -2.79
C ARG A 3 -0.68 17.10 -2.54
N LEU A 4 0.47 16.96 -1.90
CA LEU A 4 0.96 15.65 -1.47
C LEU A 4 0.10 15.17 -0.31
N GLY A 5 -0.60 14.04 -0.48
CA GLY A 5 -1.46 13.49 0.57
C GLY A 5 -0.68 12.88 1.75
N SER A 6 -1.42 12.36 2.73
CA SER A 6 -0.86 11.69 3.91
C SER A 6 -0.06 10.42 3.54
N LEU A 7 0.90 10.05 4.39
CA LEU A 7 1.73 8.86 4.21
C LEU A 7 1.22 7.69 5.06
N PRO A 8 1.24 6.46 4.55
CA PRO A 8 0.80 5.27 5.27
C PRO A 8 1.86 4.75 6.25
N ALA A 9 2.57 5.62 6.98
CA ALA A 9 3.68 5.24 7.84
C ALA A 9 3.25 4.25 8.95
N ASN A 10 2.15 4.58 9.66
CA ASN A 10 1.61 3.74 10.72
C ASN A 10 1.09 2.40 10.19
N LEU A 11 0.47 2.38 9.01
CA LEU A 11 0.03 1.15 8.36
C LEU A 11 1.22 0.22 8.06
N CYS A 12 2.29 0.77 7.47
CA CYS A 12 3.49 -0.01 7.15
C CYS A 12 4.13 -0.60 8.40
N ALA A 13 4.32 0.21 9.45
CA ALA A 13 4.91 -0.25 10.71
C ALA A 13 4.03 -1.30 11.41
N HIS A 14 2.72 -1.10 11.43
CA HIS A 14 1.78 -2.04 12.05
C HIS A 14 1.76 -3.39 11.35
N LEU A 15 1.68 -3.41 10.01
CA LEU A 15 1.73 -4.64 9.23
C LEU A 15 3.07 -5.35 9.36
N GLN A 16 4.18 -4.60 9.40
CA GLN A 16 5.50 -5.16 9.65
C GLN A 16 5.59 -5.85 11.01
N ASN A 17 5.08 -5.22 12.06
CA ASN A 17 5.14 -5.73 13.42
C ASN A 17 4.24 -6.95 13.62
N THR A 18 3.00 -6.87 13.16
CA THR A 18 2.03 -7.96 13.27
C THR A 18 2.44 -9.19 12.47
N SER A 19 3.02 -9.00 11.28
CA SER A 19 3.58 -10.07 10.47
C SER A 19 4.79 -10.74 11.14
N ARG A 20 5.72 -9.96 11.71
CA ARG A 20 6.86 -10.50 12.47
C ARG A 20 6.44 -11.26 13.73
N ALA A 21 5.34 -10.86 14.33
CA ALA A 21 4.77 -11.49 15.51
C ALA A 21 3.79 -12.64 15.17
N PHE A 22 3.75 -13.08 13.91
CA PHE A 22 2.95 -14.23 13.47
C PHE A 22 1.44 -14.14 13.78
N HIS A 23 0.88 -12.92 13.81
CA HIS A 23 -0.55 -12.76 14.05
C HIS A 23 -1.34 -13.25 12.84
N PRO A 24 -2.38 -14.09 12.98
CA PRO A 24 -3.14 -14.58 11.82
C PRO A 24 -3.95 -13.46 11.14
N ARG A 25 -4.34 -12.45 11.90
CA ARG A 25 -5.09 -11.28 11.42
C ARG A 25 -4.80 -10.07 12.28
N THR A 26 -5.06 -8.89 11.73
CA THR A 26 -4.88 -7.61 12.41
C THR A 26 -5.93 -6.60 11.97
N ALA A 27 -6.29 -5.67 12.85
CA ALA A 27 -7.16 -4.55 12.55
C ALA A 27 -6.35 -3.27 12.38
N VAL A 28 -6.70 -2.45 11.38
CA VAL A 28 -6.15 -1.11 11.17
C VAL A 28 -7.29 -0.09 11.02
N PRO A 29 -7.06 1.20 11.30
CA PRO A 29 -8.05 2.24 11.04
C PRO A 29 -8.48 2.26 9.58
N TYR A 30 -9.79 2.38 9.35
CA TYR A 30 -10.32 2.53 7.99
C TYR A 30 -10.00 3.90 7.41
N THR A 31 -9.26 3.92 6.31
CA THR A 31 -9.01 5.11 5.49
C THR A 31 -8.96 4.67 4.02
N SER A 32 -9.15 5.63 3.09
CA SER A 32 -9.01 5.38 1.64
C SER A 32 -7.63 4.79 1.31
N SER A 33 -6.56 5.34 1.90
CA SER A 33 -5.19 4.85 1.69
C SER A 33 -4.99 3.44 2.24
N SER A 34 -5.47 3.15 3.45
CA SER A 34 -5.38 1.82 4.06
C SER A 34 -6.13 0.78 3.24
N LEU A 35 -7.35 1.10 2.80
CA LEU A 35 -8.15 0.20 1.96
C LEU A 35 -7.45 -0.06 0.62
N ALA A 36 -6.98 0.98 -0.07
CA ALA A 36 -6.35 0.86 -1.37
C ALA A 36 -5.04 0.06 -1.31
N ILE A 37 -4.17 0.38 -0.34
CA ILE A 37 -2.92 -0.35 -0.11
C ILE A 37 -3.21 -1.81 0.23
N SER A 38 -4.11 -2.09 1.17
CA SER A 38 -4.45 -3.46 1.55
C SER A 38 -5.05 -4.26 0.39
N SER A 39 -5.84 -3.61 -0.46
CA SER A 39 -6.38 -4.23 -1.68
C SER A 39 -5.28 -4.58 -2.68
N ILE A 40 -4.26 -3.73 -2.84
CA ILE A 40 -3.08 -4.05 -3.65
C ILE A 40 -2.34 -5.25 -3.05
N LEU A 41 -2.08 -5.25 -1.74
CA LEU A 41 -1.43 -6.38 -1.06
C LEU A 41 -2.20 -7.70 -1.26
N LEU A 42 -3.53 -7.64 -1.27
CA LEU A 42 -4.39 -8.80 -1.50
C LEU A 42 -4.24 -9.32 -2.93
N ARG A 43 -4.33 -8.44 -3.93
CA ARG A 43 -4.15 -8.80 -5.36
C ARG A 43 -2.74 -9.33 -5.65
N SER A 44 -1.71 -8.79 -4.99
CA SER A 44 -0.33 -9.27 -5.08
C SER A 44 -0.08 -10.57 -4.30
N GLY A 45 -1.07 -11.07 -3.56
CA GLY A 45 -0.97 -12.33 -2.83
C GLY A 45 -0.18 -12.27 -1.51
N LEU A 46 0.21 -11.09 -1.04
CA LEU A 46 0.98 -10.90 0.21
C LEU A 46 0.13 -11.06 1.47
N VAL A 47 -1.17 -10.77 1.38
CA VAL A 47 -2.17 -10.98 2.46
C VAL A 47 -3.23 -11.97 2.01
N SER A 48 -3.90 -12.62 2.97
CA SER A 48 -4.90 -13.67 2.69
C SER A 48 -6.31 -13.14 2.53
N ASN A 49 -6.67 -12.09 3.27
CA ASN A 49 -8.01 -11.54 3.27
C ASN A 49 -7.97 -10.05 3.65
N VAL A 50 -8.93 -9.28 3.16
CA VAL A 50 -9.22 -7.90 3.57
C VAL A 50 -10.72 -7.77 3.76
N SER A 51 -11.16 -7.46 4.98
CA SER A 51 -12.57 -7.32 5.35
C SER A 51 -12.82 -6.03 6.09
N LEU A 52 -13.98 -5.42 5.86
CA LEU A 52 -14.47 -4.30 6.67
C LEU A 52 -15.00 -4.83 8.01
N GLY A 53 -15.00 -4.00 9.05
CA GLY A 53 -15.55 -4.37 10.35
C GLY A 53 -15.42 -3.31 11.44
N SER A 54 -15.62 -3.77 12.67
CA SER A 54 -15.57 -2.98 13.90
C SER A 54 -14.30 -3.34 14.71
N PRO A 55 -14.06 -2.72 15.89
CA PRO A 55 -12.98 -3.14 16.78
C PRO A 55 -13.12 -4.59 17.27
N GLU A 56 -14.34 -5.12 17.35
CA GLU A 56 -14.63 -6.47 17.81
C GLU A 56 -14.31 -7.54 16.76
N GLY A 57 -14.45 -7.23 15.47
CA GLY A 57 -14.22 -8.21 14.42
C GLY A 57 -14.59 -7.75 13.00
N PRO A 58 -14.35 -8.62 12.00
CA PRO A 58 -14.82 -8.40 10.64
C PRO A 58 -16.36 -8.52 10.59
N ASP A 59 -17.02 -7.41 10.28
CA ASP A 59 -18.47 -7.34 10.07
C ASP A 59 -18.78 -6.36 8.92
N PRO A 60 -18.75 -6.85 7.66
CA PRO A 60 -19.04 -6.02 6.51
C PRO A 60 -20.49 -5.54 6.44
N LYS A 61 -21.44 -6.26 7.05
CA LYS A 61 -22.88 -5.96 6.93
C LYS A 61 -23.24 -4.71 7.71
N ASN A 62 -22.72 -4.59 8.93
CA ASN A 62 -23.01 -3.45 9.80
C ASN A 62 -22.00 -2.31 9.69
N PHE A 63 -20.99 -2.44 8.82
CA PHE A 63 -19.89 -1.48 8.71
C PHE A 63 -20.35 -0.04 8.47
N GLU A 64 -21.37 0.16 7.63
CA GLU A 64 -21.84 1.51 7.30
C GLU A 64 -22.57 2.20 8.45
N ALA A 65 -23.17 1.43 9.36
CA ALA A 65 -23.84 1.94 10.55
C ALA A 65 -22.84 2.35 11.66
N LEU A 66 -21.56 1.94 11.56
CA LEU A 66 -20.56 2.25 12.57
C LEU A 66 -20.12 3.71 12.52
N PRO A 67 -19.85 4.34 13.68
CA PRO A 67 -19.24 5.66 13.72
C PRO A 67 -17.82 5.61 13.15
N VAL A 68 -17.36 6.71 12.54
CA VAL A 68 -16.06 6.80 11.84
C VAL A 68 -14.88 6.25 12.67
N PRO A 69 -14.74 6.53 13.99
CA PRO A 69 -13.63 5.98 14.78
C PRO A 69 -13.67 4.46 14.98
N ALA A 70 -14.88 3.87 14.94
CA ALA A 70 -15.10 2.43 15.08
C ALA A 70 -14.90 1.67 13.77
N LYS A 71 -14.91 2.34 12.61
CA LYS A 71 -14.65 1.69 11.31
C LYS A 71 -13.21 1.16 11.25
N LYS A 72 -13.07 -0.17 11.15
CA LYS A 72 -11.79 -0.88 11.02
C LYS A 72 -11.71 -1.64 9.70
N LEU A 73 -10.47 -1.83 9.26
CA LEU A 73 -10.10 -2.73 8.18
C LEU A 73 -9.36 -3.92 8.80
N TRP A 74 -9.92 -5.11 8.63
CA TRP A 74 -9.33 -6.37 9.08
C TRP A 74 -8.53 -7.00 7.95
N ILE A 75 -7.27 -7.33 8.23
CA ILE A 75 -6.32 -7.87 7.27
C ILE A 75 -5.86 -9.23 7.77
N GLY A 76 -6.05 -10.26 6.96
CA GLY A 76 -5.52 -11.60 7.19
C GLY A 76 -4.08 -11.69 6.74
N LEU A 77 -3.17 -12.10 7.63
CA LEU A 77 -1.75 -12.25 7.32
C LEU A 77 -1.45 -13.70 6.91
N LYS A 78 -0.52 -13.86 5.96
CA LYS A 78 -0.11 -15.17 5.47
C LYS A 78 1.21 -15.59 6.10
N HIS A 79 1.26 -16.86 6.48
CA HIS A 79 2.47 -17.53 6.93
C HIS A 79 2.63 -18.83 6.14
N ARG A 80 3.85 -19.15 5.76
CA ARG A 80 4.20 -20.36 5.02
C ARG A 80 5.54 -20.86 5.52
N ASP A 81 5.66 -22.16 5.78
CA ASP A 81 6.90 -22.81 6.22
C ASP A 81 7.53 -22.12 7.45
N GLY A 82 6.68 -21.71 8.41
CA GLY A 82 7.12 -21.00 9.62
C GLY A 82 7.65 -19.58 9.39
N GLN A 83 7.41 -18.99 8.22
CA GLN A 83 7.82 -17.63 7.87
C GLN A 83 6.63 -16.78 7.42
N PRO A 84 6.59 -15.48 7.76
CA PRO A 84 5.60 -14.57 7.20
C PRO A 84 5.81 -14.40 5.69
N VAL A 85 4.73 -14.36 4.91
CA VAL A 85 4.79 -14.05 3.48
C VAL A 85 5.07 -12.57 3.26
N LEU A 86 4.45 -11.69 4.04
CA LEU A 86 4.82 -10.27 4.11
C LEU A 86 5.99 -10.12 5.08
N ARG A 87 7.21 -10.29 4.59
CA ARG A 87 8.44 -10.26 5.40
C ARG A 87 8.84 -8.85 5.76
N ARG A 88 8.75 -7.94 4.79
CA ARG A 88 9.20 -6.55 4.94
C ARG A 88 8.18 -5.59 4.37
N MET A 89 7.78 -4.59 5.14
CA MET A 89 7.00 -3.46 4.66
C MET A 89 7.62 -2.16 5.17
N GLY A 90 8.10 -1.33 4.25
CA GLY A 90 8.86 -0.13 4.58
C GLY A 90 8.39 1.06 3.77
N LEU A 91 8.31 2.21 4.43
CA LEU A 91 8.00 3.47 3.78
C LEU A 91 9.21 3.95 2.96
N VAL A 92 8.96 4.34 1.71
CA VAL A 92 9.96 4.91 0.80
C VAL A 92 9.91 6.43 0.84
N SER A 93 8.74 7.03 0.58
CA SER A 93 8.52 8.46 0.75
C SER A 93 8.26 8.81 2.21
N LYS A 94 9.11 9.66 2.80
CA LYS A 94 8.99 10.12 4.18
C LYS A 94 8.46 11.55 4.21
N SER A 95 7.92 11.99 5.36
CA SER A 95 7.44 13.37 5.51
C SER A 95 8.53 14.41 5.25
N SER A 96 9.77 14.11 5.65
CA SER A 96 10.95 14.95 5.41
C SER A 96 11.50 14.85 3.98
N PHE A 97 11.21 13.76 3.27
CA PHE A 97 11.75 13.53 1.92
C PHE A 97 10.79 12.70 1.08
N ARG A 98 10.15 13.38 0.13
CA ARG A 98 9.12 12.83 -0.76
C ARG A 98 9.77 12.31 -2.03
N VAL A 99 9.56 11.04 -2.35
CA VAL A 99 10.14 10.39 -3.53
C VAL A 99 9.09 10.34 -4.64
N VAL A 100 9.06 11.40 -5.45
CA VAL A 100 8.23 11.46 -6.66
C VAL A 100 9.09 11.14 -7.87
N VAL A 101 8.65 10.17 -8.68
CA VAL A 101 9.38 9.66 -9.84
C VAL A 101 8.58 9.81 -11.13
N SER A 102 9.27 10.07 -12.24
CA SER A 102 8.67 9.97 -13.58
C SER A 102 8.36 8.52 -13.95
N ARG A 103 7.65 8.31 -15.06
CA ARG A 103 7.41 6.96 -15.60
C ARG A 103 8.72 6.24 -15.91
N GLU A 104 9.70 6.93 -16.48
CA GLU A 104 11.00 6.37 -16.84
C GLU A 104 11.81 5.99 -15.59
N GLU A 105 11.80 6.85 -14.58
CA GLU A 105 12.42 6.59 -13.28
C GLU A 105 11.75 5.43 -12.54
N LEU A 106 10.41 5.36 -12.58
CA LEU A 106 9.65 4.22 -12.05
C LEU A 106 10.03 2.92 -12.77
N GLY A 107 10.10 2.94 -14.10
CA GLY A 107 10.56 1.80 -14.90
C GLY A 107 11.96 1.34 -14.50
N ARG A 108 12.89 2.27 -14.27
CA ARG A 108 14.23 1.95 -13.74
C ARG A 108 14.17 1.23 -12.40
N LEU A 109 13.36 1.72 -11.46
CA LEU A 109 13.18 1.08 -10.15
C LEU A 109 12.63 -0.36 -10.29
N LEU A 110 11.65 -0.56 -11.17
CA LEU A 110 10.99 -1.84 -11.38
C LEU A 110 11.89 -2.90 -12.04
N VAL A 111 12.87 -2.48 -12.84
CA VAL A 111 13.89 -3.39 -13.41
C VAL A 111 15.11 -3.57 -12.50
N GLY A 112 15.04 -3.16 -11.24
CA GLY A 112 16.11 -3.32 -10.26
C GLY A 112 17.20 -2.24 -10.29
N LYS A 113 17.08 -1.21 -11.14
CA LYS A 113 18.03 -0.09 -11.20
C LYS A 113 17.67 1.00 -10.20
N ARG A 114 18.69 1.72 -9.70
CA ARG A 114 18.51 2.82 -8.75
C ARG A 114 17.96 4.07 -9.45
N ALA A 115 17.04 4.79 -8.80
CA ALA A 115 16.57 6.11 -9.21
C ALA A 115 16.28 6.97 -7.96
N ARG A 116 16.56 8.29 -7.99
CA ARG A 116 16.31 9.21 -6.86
C ARG A 116 16.82 8.70 -5.50
N ASN A 117 18.00 8.07 -5.49
CA ASN A 117 18.60 7.41 -4.32
C ASN A 117 17.79 6.25 -3.71
N VAL A 118 16.70 5.82 -4.34
CA VAL A 118 15.95 4.62 -3.99
C VAL A 118 16.51 3.44 -4.78
N PRO A 119 16.93 2.35 -4.12
CA PRO A 119 17.36 1.14 -4.82
C PRO A 119 16.22 0.57 -5.66
N GLY A 120 16.51 -0.18 -6.72
CA GLY A 120 15.46 -0.88 -7.45
C GLY A 120 14.77 -1.96 -6.60
N VAL A 121 13.72 -2.55 -7.15
CA VAL A 121 13.03 -3.69 -6.56
C VAL A 121 13.87 -4.96 -6.71
N GLY A 122 13.87 -5.78 -5.66
CA GLY A 122 14.38 -7.15 -5.71
C GLY A 122 13.34 -8.14 -6.24
N LEU A 123 13.72 -9.42 -6.29
CA LEU A 123 12.80 -10.51 -6.63
C LEU A 123 11.68 -10.60 -5.58
N GLY A 124 10.43 -10.64 -6.07
CA GLY A 124 9.24 -10.70 -5.21
C GLY A 124 8.92 -9.41 -4.45
N GLU A 125 9.73 -8.35 -4.59
CA GLU A 125 9.40 -7.05 -4.01
C GLU A 125 8.43 -6.28 -4.92
N ILE A 126 7.48 -5.58 -4.31
CA ILE A 126 6.58 -4.65 -5.01
C ILE A 126 6.77 -3.22 -4.48
N LEU A 127 6.49 -2.24 -5.34
CA LEU A 127 6.36 -0.85 -4.94
C LEU A 127 4.88 -0.46 -5.02
N ILE A 128 4.44 0.33 -4.05
CA ILE A 128 3.12 0.95 -4.09
C ILE A 128 3.32 2.44 -4.35
N VAL A 129 2.70 2.92 -5.41
CA VAL A 129 2.85 4.28 -5.92
C VAL A 129 1.53 5.02 -5.78
N ARG A 130 1.58 6.26 -5.32
CA ARG A 130 0.49 7.22 -5.43
C ARG A 130 0.68 8.00 -6.72
N THR A 131 -0.24 7.81 -7.65
CA THR A 131 -0.24 8.51 -8.93
C THR A 131 -1.27 9.64 -8.87
N ALA A 132 -0.84 10.85 -9.21
CA ALA A 132 -1.76 11.94 -9.45
C ALA A 132 -2.21 11.86 -10.91
N GLU A 133 -3.52 11.67 -11.11
CA GLU A 133 -4.25 11.90 -12.36
C GLU A 133 -3.95 10.94 -13.54
N ASP A 134 -5.03 10.45 -14.14
CA ASP A 134 -5.02 9.87 -15.48
C ASP A 134 -5.76 10.84 -16.39
N LYS A 135 -5.02 11.56 -17.26
CA LYS A 135 -5.62 12.51 -18.22
C LYS A 135 -6.57 11.82 -19.21
N ARG A 136 -6.54 10.49 -19.29
CA ARG A 136 -7.38 9.72 -20.24
C ARG A 136 -8.79 9.42 -19.73
N GLU A 137 -9.05 9.50 -18.42
CA GLU A 137 -10.29 8.95 -17.82
C GLU A 137 -11.23 10.02 -17.24
N GLY A 138 -10.94 11.31 -17.42
CA GLY A 138 -11.85 12.43 -17.09
C GLY A 138 -12.22 12.59 -15.59
N ARG A 139 -11.57 11.84 -14.69
CA ARG A 139 -11.81 11.89 -13.24
C ARG A 139 -10.75 12.75 -12.55
N THR A 140 -11.04 14.04 -12.44
CA THR A 140 -10.14 15.03 -11.84
C THR A 140 -10.29 15.03 -10.32
N GLY A 141 -9.19 14.85 -9.57
CA GLY A 141 -9.12 15.23 -8.14
C GLY A 141 -9.03 14.14 -7.07
N VAL A 142 -8.83 12.86 -7.42
CA VAL A 142 -8.66 11.78 -6.41
C VAL A 142 -7.31 11.08 -6.56
N ASP A 143 -6.56 10.96 -5.45
CA ASP A 143 -5.32 10.17 -5.38
C ASP A 143 -5.61 8.70 -5.72
N ARG A 144 -4.92 8.15 -6.73
CA ARG A 144 -4.96 6.73 -7.06
C ARG A 144 -3.73 6.03 -6.48
N TYR A 145 -3.96 4.87 -5.86
CA TYR A 145 -2.90 3.99 -5.38
C TYR A 145 -2.80 2.81 -6.35
N MET A 146 -1.61 2.54 -6.84
CA MET A 146 -1.35 1.47 -7.80
C MET A 146 -0.11 0.69 -7.39
N GLU A 147 -0.07 -0.58 -7.77
CA GLU A 147 1.20 -1.30 -7.78
C GLU A 147 2.12 -0.69 -8.85
N GLY A 148 3.44 -0.74 -8.65
CA GLY A 148 4.43 -0.09 -9.49
C GLY A 148 4.35 -0.49 -10.97
N TRP A 149 4.23 -1.78 -11.30
CA TRP A 149 4.02 -2.22 -12.69
C TRP A 149 2.66 -1.83 -13.25
N GLU A 150 1.60 -1.82 -12.44
CA GLU A 150 0.30 -1.28 -12.84
C GLU A 150 0.42 0.21 -13.24
N ALA A 151 1.06 1.04 -12.41
CA ALA A 151 1.28 2.46 -12.68
C ALA A 151 2.14 2.69 -13.93
N TRP A 152 3.25 1.96 -14.07
CA TRP A 152 4.15 2.10 -15.20
C TRP A 152 3.49 1.72 -16.55
N ARG A 153 2.69 0.64 -16.55
CA ARG A 153 1.91 0.21 -17.72
C ARG A 153 0.83 1.22 -18.11
N ALA A 154 0.21 1.87 -17.12
CA ALA A 154 -0.73 2.97 -17.36
C ALA A 154 -0.05 4.24 -17.93
N GLY A 155 1.28 4.24 -18.06
CA GLY A 155 2.02 5.41 -18.53
C GLY A 155 2.25 6.46 -17.44
N LEU A 156 2.03 6.11 -16.18
CA LEU A 156 2.06 7.03 -15.05
C LEU A 156 3.38 6.92 -14.27
N GLY A 157 3.84 8.06 -13.78
CA GLY A 157 4.77 8.16 -12.65
C GLY A 157 4.01 8.45 -11.36
N GLY A 158 4.72 8.78 -10.29
CA GLY A 158 4.06 9.16 -9.04
C GLY A 158 4.97 9.14 -7.84
N GLU A 159 4.38 9.33 -6.67
CA GLU A 159 5.08 9.23 -5.40
C GLU A 159 5.21 7.77 -4.95
N VAL A 160 6.42 7.28 -4.80
CA VAL A 160 6.68 5.92 -4.30
C VAL A 160 6.43 5.91 -2.80
N LEU A 161 5.31 5.34 -2.36
CA LEU A 161 4.90 5.38 -0.95
C LEU A 161 5.67 4.37 -0.12
N CYS A 162 5.58 3.10 -0.48
CA CYS A 162 6.17 2.01 0.29
C CYS A 162 6.66 0.87 -0.61
N ARG A 163 7.54 0.07 -0.03
CA ARG A 163 8.10 -1.16 -0.59
C ARG A 163 7.65 -2.31 0.28
N VAL A 164 7.26 -3.40 -0.36
CA VAL A 164 6.80 -4.61 0.31
C VAL A 164 7.49 -5.84 -0.28
N ALA A 165 7.90 -6.77 0.59
CA ALA A 165 8.56 -8.03 0.27
C ALA A 165 8.09 -9.13 1.22
#